data_AF-A0A925FPM1-F1
#
_entry.id   AF-A0A925FPM1-F1
#
_cell.length_a   1.000
_cell.length_b   1.000
_cell.length_c   1.000
_cell.angle_alpha   90.00
_cell.angle_beta   90.00
_cell.angle_gamma   90.00
#
_symmetry.space_group_name_H-M   'P 1'
#
loop_
_entity.id
_entity.type
_entity.pdbx_description
1 polymer ?
#
loop_
_entity_poly.entity_id
_entity_poly.type
_entity_poly.pdbx_seq_one_letter_code
_entity_poly.pdbx_strand_id
1 'polypeptide(L)'
;MFTESAKRKASRWSQKKYSFYFSALGHSCIVLPKRKKGLRLLFAMFHELGHHFARVGDEPAAAFEGMCNGKAEPEADAIALVAMMPIDMLKEMAFFDGSRYGGKLYNERLRLFFLYGI
;
A
#
# COMPACT_ATOMS: atom_id res chain seq x y z
N MET A 1 -12.53 32.29 15.17
CA MET A 1 -13.39 31.29 14.49
C MET A 1 -12.59 30.70 13.34
N PHE A 2 -11.85 29.63 13.60
CA PHE A 2 -11.14 28.89 12.54
C PHE A 2 -12.05 27.77 12.07
N THR A 3 -12.43 27.86 10.80
CA THR A 3 -13.37 26.99 10.12
C THR A 3 -12.87 25.55 10.07
N GLU A 4 -13.81 24.61 10.04
CA GLU A 4 -13.71 23.14 10.08
C GLU A 4 -12.88 22.46 8.97
N SER A 5 -11.84 23.11 8.42
CA SER A 5 -11.00 22.55 7.36
C SER A 5 -9.93 21.54 7.84
N ALA A 6 -9.78 21.34 9.15
CA ALA A 6 -8.77 20.41 9.70
C ALA A 6 -9.25 18.94 9.80
N LYS A 7 -10.52 18.64 9.51
CA LYS A 7 -11.10 17.27 9.64
C LYS A 7 -11.09 16.43 8.36
N ARG A 8 -10.32 16.79 7.32
CA ARG A 8 -10.15 15.98 6.09
C ARG A 8 -8.72 15.48 5.90
N LYS A 9 -8.19 14.72 6.86
CA LYS A 9 -6.94 13.93 6.69
C LYS A 9 -7.02 12.52 7.28
N ALA A 10 -8.21 11.93 7.35
CA ALA A 10 -8.36 10.50 7.60
C ALA A 10 -8.25 9.74 6.26
N SER A 11 -7.27 8.83 6.19
CA SER A 11 -6.87 7.90 5.10
C SER A 11 -7.39 8.21 3.68
N ARG A 12 -6.59 8.94 2.90
CA ARG A 12 -7.05 9.47 1.61
C ARG A 12 -7.19 8.41 0.50
N TRP A 13 -6.78 7.16 0.69
CA TRP A 13 -6.87 6.14 -0.37
C TRP A 13 -7.28 4.73 0.09
N SER A 14 -8.18 4.60 1.07
CA SER A 14 -8.95 3.35 1.18
C SER A 14 -9.95 3.28 0.00
N GLN A 15 -9.53 2.78 -1.16
CA GLN A 15 -10.48 2.27 -2.16
C GLN A 15 -11.14 1.00 -1.60
N LYS A 16 -12.12 1.17 -0.71
CA LYS A 16 -12.90 0.09 -0.11
C LYS A 16 -13.60 -0.73 -1.20
N LYS A 17 -13.12 -1.97 -1.43
CA LYS A 17 -13.77 -3.27 -1.09
C LYS A 17 -12.71 -4.39 -1.26
N TYR A 18 -12.39 -5.16 -0.23
CA TYR A 18 -11.17 -4.93 0.56
C TYR A 18 -10.14 -5.96 0.12
N SER A 19 -8.87 -5.55 -0.03
CA SER A 19 -7.77 -6.49 0.23
C SER A 19 -7.44 -6.38 1.71
N PHE A 20 -7.00 -7.48 2.31
CA PHE A 20 -6.55 -7.46 3.70
C PHE A 20 -5.59 -8.62 3.95
N TYR A 21 -4.64 -8.38 4.83
CA TYR A 21 -3.83 -9.37 5.47
C TYR A 21 -4.48 -9.79 6.80
N PHE A 22 -4.49 -11.10 7.06
CA PHE A 22 -4.80 -11.62 8.39
C PHE A 22 -3.89 -12.79 8.75
N SER A 23 -3.60 -12.93 10.03
CA SER A 23 -2.87 -14.06 10.59
C SER A 23 -3.66 -14.66 11.75
N ALA A 24 -3.81 -15.99 11.74
CA ALA A 24 -4.46 -16.74 12.81
C ALA A 24 -3.82 -18.13 12.94
N LEU A 25 -3.58 -18.56 14.17
CA LEU A 25 -3.05 -19.91 14.48
C LEU A 25 -1.76 -20.27 13.72
N GLY A 26 -0.85 -19.31 13.55
CA GLY A 26 0.40 -19.51 12.79
C GLY A 26 0.25 -19.53 11.27
N HIS A 27 -0.96 -19.33 10.75
CA HIS A 27 -1.22 -19.24 9.32
C HIS A 27 -1.42 -17.79 8.89
N SER A 28 -0.65 -17.35 7.90
CA SER A 28 -0.73 -16.02 7.28
C SER A 28 -1.48 -16.10 5.95
N CYS A 29 -2.46 -15.23 5.77
CA CYS A 29 -3.33 -15.21 4.60
C CYS A 29 -3.47 -13.78 4.05
N ILE A 30 -3.40 -13.65 2.73
CA ILE A 30 -3.68 -12.42 2.00
C ILE A 30 -4.96 -12.61 1.19
N VAL A 31 -5.95 -11.74 1.40
CA VAL A 31 -7.21 -11.75 0.66
C VAL A 31 -7.20 -10.62 -0.36
N LEU A 32 -7.50 -10.94 -1.61
CA LEU A 32 -7.51 -9.99 -2.72
C LEU A 32 -8.90 -9.93 -3.36
N PRO A 33 -9.38 -8.73 -3.73
CA PRO A 33 -10.67 -8.60 -4.38
C PRO A 33 -10.59 -9.02 -5.85
N LYS A 34 -11.42 -10.01 -6.25
CA LYS A 34 -11.52 -10.54 -7.64
C LYS A 34 -11.68 -9.48 -8.74
N ARG A 35 -12.24 -8.32 -8.40
CA ARG A 35 -12.51 -7.22 -9.33
C ARG A 35 -11.29 -6.34 -9.64
N LYS A 36 -10.24 -6.36 -8.81
CA LYS A 36 -9.00 -5.61 -9.09
C LYS A 36 -8.22 -6.37 -10.17
N LYS A 37 -7.67 -5.66 -11.15
CA LYS A 37 -6.83 -6.21 -12.22
C LYS A 37 -5.62 -5.30 -12.48
N GLY A 38 -4.61 -5.83 -13.16
CA GLY A 38 -3.40 -5.09 -13.54
C GLY A 38 -2.70 -4.44 -12.35
N LEU A 39 -2.22 -3.21 -12.54
CA LEU A 39 -1.48 -2.45 -11.51
C LEU A 39 -2.23 -2.32 -10.18
N ARG A 40 -3.57 -2.23 -10.20
CA ARG A 40 -4.37 -2.12 -8.96
C ARG A 40 -4.34 -3.40 -8.13
N LEU A 41 -4.33 -4.56 -8.80
CA LEU A 41 -4.23 -5.84 -8.12
C LEU A 41 -2.81 -6.04 -7.58
N LEU A 42 -1.81 -5.72 -8.41
CA LEU A 42 -0.41 -5.85 -8.03
C LEU A 42 -0.06 -4.97 -6.83
N PHE A 43 -0.52 -3.71 -6.84
CA PHE A 43 -0.37 -2.80 -5.70
C PHE A 43 -1.03 -3.36 -4.44
N ALA A 44 -2.26 -3.84 -4.55
CA ALA A 44 -2.95 -4.44 -3.41
C ALA A 44 -2.20 -5.64 -2.84
N MET A 45 -1.64 -6.51 -3.70
CA MET A 45 -0.84 -7.66 -3.26
C MET A 45 0.38 -7.25 -2.45
N PHE A 46 1.18 -6.32 -2.97
CA PHE A 46 2.38 -5.89 -2.27
C PHE A 46 2.09 -5.07 -1.03
N HIS A 47 0.98 -4.31 -1.02
CA HIS A 47 0.52 -3.60 0.17
C HIS A 47 0.21 -4.57 1.30
N GLU A 48 -0.57 -5.63 1.04
CA GLU A 48 -0.85 -6.66 2.06
C GLU A 48 0.41 -7.44 2.47
N LEU A 49 1.37 -7.65 1.57
CA LEU A 49 2.69 -8.20 1.93
C LEU A 49 3.46 -7.25 2.85
N GLY A 50 3.35 -5.93 2.65
CA GLY A 50 3.91 -4.93 3.55
C GLY A 50 3.36 -5.07 4.97
N HIS A 51 2.04 -5.29 5.11
CA HIS A 51 1.44 -5.59 6.41
C HIS A 51 1.96 -6.89 7.04
N HIS A 52 2.17 -7.93 6.22
CA HIS A 52 2.79 -9.17 6.70
C HIS A 52 4.20 -8.91 7.24
N PHE A 53 5.07 -8.23 6.47
CA PHE A 53 6.45 -7.96 6.90
C PHE A 53 6.54 -7.08 8.14
N ALA A 54 5.63 -6.10 8.29
CA ALA A 54 5.56 -5.27 9.48
C ALA A 54 5.22 -6.06 10.77
N ARG A 55 4.74 -7.30 10.64
CA ARG A 55 4.32 -8.18 11.74
C ARG A 55 5.27 -9.35 11.97
N VAL A 56 6.23 -9.60 11.08
CA VAL A 56 7.17 -10.73 11.24
C VAL A 56 7.96 -10.54 12.53
N GLY A 57 7.80 -11.48 13.47
CA GLY A 57 8.45 -11.45 14.79
C GLY A 57 7.56 -10.96 15.94
N ASP A 58 6.36 -10.47 15.65
CA ASP A 58 5.33 -10.12 16.62
C ASP A 58 4.16 -11.11 16.41
N GLU A 59 4.04 -12.13 17.27
CA GLU A 59 3.07 -13.22 17.11
C GLU A 59 1.84 -13.06 18.02
N PRO A 60 0.87 -12.19 17.70
CA PRO A 60 -0.41 -12.20 18.39
C PRO A 60 -1.23 -13.42 17.96
N ALA A 61 -2.10 -13.90 18.86
CA ALA A 61 -3.02 -15.01 18.58
C ALA A 61 -3.94 -14.75 17.36
N ALA A 62 -4.23 -13.49 17.03
CA ALA A 62 -4.92 -13.07 15.80
C ALA A 62 -4.56 -11.61 15.42
N ALA A 63 -4.45 -11.34 14.12
CA ALA A 63 -4.16 -10.02 13.56
C ALA A 63 -5.01 -9.72 12.31
N PHE A 64 -5.54 -8.49 12.21
CA PHE A 64 -6.28 -7.99 11.04
C PHE A 64 -5.78 -6.58 10.67
N GLU A 65 -5.28 -6.41 9.45
CA GLU A 65 -4.84 -5.11 8.90
C GLU A 65 -5.61 -4.78 7.61
N GLY A 66 -5.71 -3.50 7.23
CA GLY A 66 -6.54 -3.04 6.11
C GLY A 66 -8.04 -2.87 6.42
N MET A 67 -8.47 -3.23 7.64
CA MET A 67 -9.81 -2.94 8.17
C MET A 67 -9.83 -1.79 9.20
N CYS A 68 -8.70 -1.52 9.84
CA CYS A 68 -8.48 -0.45 10.81
C CYS A 68 -7.40 0.48 10.25
N ASN A 69 -7.60 1.80 10.25
CA ASN A 69 -6.57 2.75 9.80
C ASN A 69 -5.41 2.77 10.81
N GLY A 70 -4.44 1.86 10.67
CA GLY A 70 -3.26 1.76 11.50
C GLY A 70 -2.16 2.74 11.09
N LYS A 71 -1.17 2.95 11.96
CA LYS A 71 0.06 3.70 11.63
C LYS A 71 0.88 3.03 10.52
N ALA A 72 0.64 1.74 10.23
CA ALA A 72 1.39 0.91 9.29
C ALA A 72 0.96 1.00 7.81
N GLU A 73 -0.14 1.72 7.52
CA GLU A 73 -0.64 1.89 6.15
C GLU A 73 0.35 2.62 5.24
N PRO A 74 1.02 3.72 5.67
CA PRO A 74 2.02 4.39 4.84
C PRO A 74 3.27 3.53 4.56
N GLU A 75 3.70 2.71 5.51
CA GLU A 75 4.83 1.79 5.34
C GLU A 75 4.47 0.67 4.36
N ALA A 76 3.26 0.12 4.47
CA ALA A 76 2.74 -0.87 3.51
C ALA A 76 2.63 -0.28 2.10
N ASP A 77 2.15 0.96 1.97
CA ASP A 77 2.14 1.69 0.70
C ASP A 77 3.56 1.90 0.14
N ALA A 78 4.53 2.25 0.99
CA ALA A 78 5.91 2.44 0.57
C ALA A 78 6.56 1.14 0.07
N ILE A 79 6.36 0.04 0.81
CA ILE A 79 6.81 -1.30 0.40
C ILE A 79 6.19 -1.66 -0.95
N ALA A 80 4.89 -1.43 -1.12
CA ALA A 80 4.19 -1.72 -2.37
C ALA A 80 4.77 -0.94 -3.56
N LEU A 81 5.02 0.36 -3.38
CA LEU A 81 5.59 1.21 -4.41
C LEU A 81 7.00 0.79 -4.80
N VAL A 82 7.87 0.51 -3.81
CA VAL A 82 9.26 0.10 -4.06
C VAL A 82 9.31 -1.28 -4.73
N ALA A 83 8.48 -2.23 -4.30
CA ALA A 83 8.41 -3.56 -4.90
C ALA A 83 7.90 -3.52 -6.35
N MET A 84 6.94 -2.64 -6.66
CA MET A 84 6.41 -2.49 -8.01
C MET A 84 7.36 -1.73 -8.95
N MET A 85 8.08 -0.73 -8.42
CA MET A 85 9.03 0.08 -9.16
C MET A 85 10.37 0.15 -8.41
N PRO A 86 11.26 -0.81 -8.65
CA PRO A 86 12.66 -0.71 -8.30
C PRO A 86 13.31 0.59 -8.81
N ILE A 87 14.36 1.04 -8.14
CA ILE A 87 15.02 2.33 -8.42
C ILE A 87 15.58 2.44 -9.84
N ASP A 88 16.09 1.33 -10.38
CA ASP A 88 16.56 1.20 -11.76
C ASP A 88 15.44 1.46 -12.77
N MET A 89 14.20 1.07 -12.43
CA MET A 89 13.02 1.32 -13.26
C MET A 89 12.49 2.76 -13.17
N LEU A 90 12.92 3.58 -12.19
CA LEU A 90 12.48 4.98 -12.13
C LEU A 90 13.02 5.83 -13.28
N LYS A 91 14.15 5.42 -13.87
CA LYS A 91 14.77 6.10 -15.01
C LYS A 91 14.04 5.78 -16.32
N GLU A 92 13.37 4.65 -16.36
CA GLU A 92 12.64 4.16 -17.52
C GLU A 92 11.17 4.50 -17.34
N MET A 93 10.62 5.43 -18.13
CA MET A 93 9.18 5.74 -18.10
C MET A 93 8.28 4.53 -18.48
N ALA A 94 8.87 3.34 -18.68
CA ALA A 94 8.24 2.08 -19.03
C ALA A 94 7.14 1.65 -18.04
N PHE A 95 7.18 2.07 -16.78
CA PHE A 95 6.11 1.75 -15.82
C PHE A 95 4.81 2.53 -16.07
N PHE A 96 4.86 3.60 -16.86
CA PHE A 96 3.70 4.42 -17.15
C PHE A 96 2.81 3.69 -18.16
N ASP A 97 1.83 2.93 -17.67
CA ASP A 97 0.79 2.27 -18.48
C ASP A 97 -0.17 3.25 -19.19
N GLY A 98 0.17 4.55 -19.23
CA GLY A 98 -0.68 5.64 -19.72
C GLY A 98 -1.88 5.95 -18.83
N SER A 99 -2.12 5.17 -17.77
CA SER A 99 -3.31 5.31 -16.95
C SER A 99 -3.12 6.38 -15.88
N ARG A 100 -4.23 7.03 -15.51
CA ARG A 100 -4.26 7.96 -14.37
C ARG A 100 -3.85 7.30 -13.05
N TYR A 101 -4.02 5.97 -12.92
CA TYR A 101 -3.62 5.26 -11.70
C TYR A 101 -2.12 4.99 -11.69
N GLY A 102 -1.57 4.47 -12.78
CA GLY A 102 -0.12 4.27 -12.96
C GLY A 102 0.66 5.55 -12.73
N GLY A 103 0.23 6.67 -13.34
CA GLY A 103 0.88 7.95 -13.14
C GLY A 103 0.84 8.48 -11.70
N LYS A 104 -0.19 8.12 -10.92
CA LYS A 104 -0.22 8.44 -9.49
C LYS A 104 0.77 7.59 -8.69
N LEU A 105 0.83 6.28 -8.96
CA LEU A 105 1.80 5.40 -8.30
C LEU A 105 3.23 5.86 -8.60
N TYR A 106 3.52 6.22 -9.84
CA TYR A 106 4.82 6.75 -10.26
C TYR A 106 5.19 8.02 -9.49
N ASN A 107 4.27 8.99 -9.38
CA ASN A 107 4.53 10.23 -8.65
C ASN A 107 4.77 10.01 -7.15
N GLU A 108 4.01 9.11 -6.50
CA GLU A 108 4.27 8.77 -5.10
C GLU A 108 5.59 8.02 -4.94
N ARG A 109 5.95 7.15 -5.89
CA ARG A 109 7.24 6.46 -5.90
C ARG A 109 8.42 7.42 -6.04
N LEU A 110 8.33 8.41 -6.95
CA LEU A 110 9.33 9.48 -7.07
C LEU A 110 9.45 10.30 -5.79
N ARG A 111 8.31 10.55 -5.11
CA ARG A 111 8.32 11.25 -3.83
C ARG A 111 9.06 10.46 -2.76
N LEU A 112 8.89 9.13 -2.69
CA LEU A 112 9.65 8.28 -1.77
C LEU A 112 11.15 8.32 -2.06
N PHE A 113 11.52 8.24 -3.34
CA PHE A 113 12.91 8.35 -3.76
C PHE A 113 13.53 9.70 -3.36
N PHE A 114 12.81 10.80 -3.60
CA PHE A 114 13.26 12.12 -3.22
C PHE A 114 13.47 12.28 -1.71
N LEU A 115 12.54 11.76 -0.89
CA LEU A 115 12.56 11.94 0.56
C LEU A 115 13.54 11.00 1.28
N TYR A 116 13.67 9.76 0.81
CA TYR A 116 14.34 8.70 1.55
C TYR A 116 15.47 8.01 0.77
N GLY A 117 15.64 8.32 -0.51
CA GLY A 117 16.61 7.65 -1.39
C GLY A 117 16.27 6.20 -1.73
N ILE A 118 15.09 5.72 -1.30
CA ILE A 118 14.58 4.37 -1.59
C ILE A 118 13.65 4.37 -2.78
#